data_AF-A0A945TIR6-F1
#
_entry.id   AF-A0A945TIR6-F1
#
_cell.length_a   1.000
_cell.length_b   1.000
_cell.length_c   1.000
_cell.angle_alpha   90.00
_cell.angle_beta   90.00
_cell.angle_gamma   90.00
#
_symmetry.space_group_name_H-M   'P 1'
#
loop_
_entity.id
_entity.type
_entity.pdbx_description
1 polymer ?
#
loop_
_entity_poly.entity_id
_entity_poly.type
_entity_poly.pdbx_seq_one_letter_code
_entity_poly.pdbx_strand_id
1 'polypeptide(L)' 'LNVTVNADDPPYFGGYLLDNFEALHRELGLTMEDARQLAVNSIRSSFIDEASCAGWLDQLSVPTP' A
#
# COMPACT_ATOMS: atom_id res chain seq x y z
N LEU A 1 -8.79 -8.54 -9.05
CA LEU A 1 -8.95 -8.74 -7.60
C LEU A 1 -8.57 -7.43 -6.91
N ASN A 2 -9.31 -6.97 -5.89
CA ASN A 2 -8.97 -5.78 -5.12
C ASN A 2 -8.43 -6.23 -3.74
N VAL A 3 -7.12 -6.09 -3.54
CA VAL A 3 -6.42 -6.57 -2.34
C VAL A 3 -5.49 -5.50 -1.79
N THR A 4 -5.29 -5.54 -0.49
CA THR A 4 -4.50 -4.60 0.29
C THR A 4 -3.43 -5.36 1.07
N VAL A 5 -2.38 -4.65 1.50
CA VAL A 5 -1.37 -5.13 2.46
C VAL A 5 -1.53 -4.32 3.73
N ASN A 6 -1.57 -5.02 4.87
CA ASN A 6 -1.77 -4.44 6.19
C ASN A 6 -0.78 -5.09 7.17
N ALA A 7 -0.44 -4.40 8.26
CA ALA A 7 0.51 -4.91 9.25
C ALA A 7 -0.15 -5.77 10.34
N ASP A 8 -1.49 -5.74 10.43
CA ASP A 8 -2.29 -6.39 11.48
C ASP A 8 -1.89 -5.87 12.88
N ASP A 9 -0.99 -6.57 13.59
CA ASP A 9 -0.47 -6.20 14.91
C ASP A 9 1.08 -6.08 14.91
N PRO A 10 1.65 -4.94 14.45
CA PRO A 10 3.10 -4.79 14.31
C PRO A 10 3.93 -5.12 15.57
N PRO A 11 3.54 -4.70 16.79
CA PRO A 11 4.31 -5.03 18.00
C PRO A 11 4.30 -6.53 18.33
N TYR A 12 3.26 -7.26 17.93
CA TYR A 12 3.14 -8.70 18.17
C TYR A 12 3.99 -9.50 17.18
N PHE A 13 3.95 -9.13 15.89
CA PHE A 13 4.69 -9.84 14.83
C PHE A 13 6.13 -9.35 14.64
N GLY A 14 6.47 -8.18 15.17
CA GLY A 14 7.79 -7.56 14.98
C GLY A 14 8.04 -7.03 13.57
N GLY A 15 6.99 -6.88 12.75
CA GLY A 15 7.04 -6.36 11.39
C GLY A 15 6.01 -5.26 11.18
N TYR A 16 6.47 -4.10 10.71
CA TYR A 16 5.64 -2.96 10.31
C TYR A 16 5.20 -3.10 8.86
N LEU A 17 4.31 -2.20 8.43
CA LEU A 17 3.73 -2.25 7.08
C LEU A 17 4.81 -2.29 5.98
N LEU A 18 5.86 -1.48 6.10
CA LEU A 18 6.93 -1.45 5.09
C LEU A 18 7.69 -2.77 5.02
N ASP A 19 7.92 -3.44 6.16
CA ASP A 19 8.59 -4.74 6.21
C ASP A 19 7.82 -5.79 5.37
N ASN A 20 6.49 -5.72 5.36
CA ASN A 20 5.66 -6.58 4.50
C ASN A 20 5.90 -6.29 3.01
N PHE A 21 5.97 -5.02 2.60
CA PHE A 21 6.26 -4.67 1.20
C PHE A 21 7.68 -5.08 0.79
N GLU A 22 8.68 -4.87 1.65
CA GLU A 22 10.06 -5.29 1.39
C GLU A 22 10.20 -6.80 1.28
N ALA A 23 9.48 -7.56 2.12
CA ALA A 23 9.42 -9.02 2.03
C ALA A 23 8.75 -9.47 0.72
N LEU A 24 7.63 -8.86 0.32
CA LEU A 24 6.98 -9.15 -0.97
C LEU A 24 7.91 -8.87 -2.16
N HIS A 25 8.66 -7.77 -2.12
CA HIS A 25 9.65 -7.45 -3.15
C HIS A 25 10.76 -8.50 -3.20
N ARG A 26 11.39 -8.79 -2.05
CA ARG A 26 12.55 -9.68 -1.96
C ARG A 26 12.21 -11.14 -2.27
N GLU A 27 11.09 -11.64 -1.74
CA GLU A 27 10.76 -13.06 -1.78
C GLU A 27 9.86 -13.42 -2.97
N LEU A 28 9.00 -12.49 -3.42
CA LEU A 28 8.01 -12.75 -4.49
C LEU A 28 8.22 -11.88 -5.74
N GLY A 29 9.22 -10.99 -5.74
CA GLY A 29 9.52 -10.13 -6.89
C GLY A 29 8.51 -9.02 -7.12
N LEU A 30 7.79 -8.57 -6.06
CA LEU A 30 6.84 -7.47 -6.15
C LEU A 30 7.52 -6.22 -6.74
N THR A 31 7.00 -5.69 -7.84
CA THR A 31 7.58 -4.50 -8.46
C THR A 31 7.12 -3.22 -7.78
N MET A 32 7.78 -2.09 -8.06
CA MET A 32 7.31 -0.77 -7.60
C MET A 32 5.90 -0.44 -8.13
N GLU A 33 5.57 -0.89 -9.35
CA GLU A 33 4.23 -0.69 -9.91
C GLU A 33 3.19 -1.55 -9.18
N ASP A 34 3.52 -2.79 -8.80
CA ASP A 34 2.63 -3.63 -7.98
C ASP A 34 2.44 -3.02 -6.59
N ALA A 35 3.51 -2.54 -5.96
CA ALA A 35 3.44 -1.86 -4.67
C ALA A 35 2.54 -0.61 -4.74
N ARG A 36 2.67 0.18 -5.82
CA ARG A 36 1.81 1.33 -6.09
C ARG A 36 0.36 0.91 -6.27
N GLN A 37 0.09 -0.17 -7.00
CA GLN A 37 -1.27 -0.69 -7.19
C GLN A 37 -1.88 -1.18 -5.87
N LEU A 38 -1.11 -1.82 -4.99
CA LEU A 38 -1.55 -2.21 -3.65
C LEU A 38 -1.89 -0.97 -2.78
N ALA A 39 -1.08 0.09 -2.85
CA ALA A 39 -1.38 1.35 -2.17
C ALA A 39 -2.67 2.02 -2.69
N VAL A 40 -2.85 2.05 -4.02
CA VAL A 40 -4.09 2.54 -4.66
C VAL A 40 -5.32 1.75 -4.20
N ASN A 41 -5.20 0.42 -4.14
CA ASN A 41 -6.27 -0.45 -3.64
C ASN A 41 -6.63 -0.13 -2.19
N SER A 42 -5.64 0.08 -1.32
CA SER A 42 -5.85 0.45 0.09
C SER A 42 -6.60 1.77 0.25
N ILE A 43 -6.25 2.81 -0.53
CA ILE A 43 -6.95 4.10 -0.48
C ILE A 43 -8.39 3.95 -0.98
N ARG A 44 -8.60 3.31 -2.14
CA ARG A 44 -9.94 3.09 -2.71
C ARG A 44 -10.85 2.25 -1.84
N SER A 45 -10.29 1.37 -1.03
CA SER A 45 -11.03 0.47 -0.13
C SER A 45 -11.18 1.01 1.28
N SER A 46 -10.61 2.19 1.55
CA SER A 46 -10.76 2.86 2.85
C SER A 46 -12.15 3.48 3.00
N PHE A 47 -12.53 3.81 4.24
CA PHE A 47 -13.83 4.40 4.56
C PHE A 47 -13.83 5.94 4.58
N ILE A 48 -12.86 6.56 3.91
CA ILE A 48 -12.78 8.03 3.79
C ILE A 48 -13.76 8.53 2.72
N ASP A 49 -14.09 9.82 2.76
CA ASP A 49 -14.93 10.44 1.75
C ASP A 49 -14.23 10.53 0.37
N GLU A 50 -15.03 10.73 -0.68
CA GLU A 50 -14.56 10.72 -2.06
C GLU A 50 -13.53 11.83 -2.35
N ALA A 51 -13.68 13.02 -1.75
CA ALA A 51 -12.74 14.12 -1.95
C ALA A 51 -11.39 13.81 -1.31
N SER A 52 -11.39 13.27 -0.09
CA SER A 52 -10.17 12.78 0.57
C SER A 52 -9.50 11.66 -0.23
N CYS A 53 -10.28 10.69 -0.71
CA CYS A 53 -9.79 9.58 -1.54
C CYS A 53 -9.10 10.09 -2.81
N ALA A 54 -9.73 11.00 -3.54
CA ALA A 54 -9.14 11.61 -4.73
C ALA A 54 -7.83 12.33 -4.42
N GLY A 55 -7.77 13.10 -3.32
CA GLY A 55 -6.56 13.79 -2.89
C GLY A 55 -5.38 12.85 -2.57
N TRP A 56 -5.64 11.70 -1.96
CA TRP A 56 -4.59 10.70 -1.70
C TRP A 56 -4.14 9.96 -2.97
N LEU A 57 -5.06 9.67 -3.88
CA LEU A 57 -4.71 9.04 -5.16
C LEU A 57 -3.85 9.96 -6.04
N ASP A 58 -4.09 11.27 -6.00
CA ASP A 58 -3.28 12.26 -6.71
C ASP A 58 -1.82 12.26 -6.23
N GLN A 59 -1.59 12.16 -4.92
CA GLN A 59 -0.23 12.08 -4.35
C GLN A 59 0.54 10.84 -4.81
N LEU A 60 -0.14 9.72 -5.08
CA LEU A 60 0.48 8.50 -5.62
C LEU A 60 0.75 8.55 -7.14
N SER A 61 0.26 9.59 -7.84
CA SER A 61 0.48 9.78 -9.28
C SER A 61 1.80 10.48 -9.59
N VAL A 62 2.40 11.14 -8.60
CA VAL A 62 3.69 11.82 -8.73
C VAL A 62 4.81 10.77 -8.65
N PRO A 63 5.69 10.65 -9.66
CA PRO A 63 6.85 9.79 -9.55
C PRO A 63 7.74 10.30 -8.41
N THR A 64 7.99 9.45 -7.41
CA THR A 64 8.96 9.73 -6.36
C THR A 64 10.34 9.89 -7.01
N PRO A 65 11.12 10.94 -6.69
CA PRO A 65 12.47 11.15 -7.24
C PRO A 65 13.43 10.01 -6.89
#